data_AF-A0AAV2HRB3-F1
#
_entry.id   AF-A0AAV2HRB3-F1
#
_cell.length_a   1.000
_cell.length_b   1.000
_cell.length_c   1.000
_cell.angle_alpha   90.00
_cell.angle_beta   90.00
_cell.angle_gamma   90.00
#
_symmetry.space_group_name_H-M   'P 1'
#
loop_
_entity.id
_entity.type
_entity.pdbx_description
1 polymer ?
#
loop_
_entity_poly.entity_id
_entity_poly.type
_entity_poly.pdbx_seq_one_letter_code
_entity_poly.pdbx_strand_id
1 'polypeptide(L)'
;MSGQGGFWNAPKVVYSKQTQTLLSEMMKESKLTNFQQRHLQQTLKGGGYLPTQVAPTSSKTENRKLKNKAPLPKVLNPKVYTGGVRTKSTMQAMGAFEKPEYVPARGAMRSIREKERLANIMAYGEDKPKVSAKHPPIEIESPAPRDRFDELQSEIEDRQSFLKEMEAIGKGDKYRTIIATEISQLVREMELIDKKRSAQLQTLLEQEERKNNAS
;
A
#
# COMPACT_ATOMS: atom_id res chain seq x y z
N MET A 1 49.81 -40.14 -35.67
CA MET A 1 49.74 -39.15 -34.56
C MET A 1 48.36 -38.52 -34.59
N SER A 2 47.62 -38.69 -33.51
CA SER A 2 46.19 -38.35 -33.33
C SER A 2 45.97 -36.84 -33.19
N GLY A 3 45.12 -36.26 -34.03
CA GLY A 3 44.61 -34.89 -33.90
C GLY A 3 43.11 -34.90 -33.59
N GLN A 4 42.79 -34.65 -32.34
CA GLN A 4 41.46 -34.69 -31.73
C GLN A 4 40.63 -33.45 -32.15
N GLY A 5 39.67 -33.62 -33.06
CA GLY A 5 38.72 -32.56 -33.46
C GLY A 5 37.36 -32.76 -32.79
N GLY A 6 37.18 -32.23 -31.58
CA GLY A 6 35.89 -32.24 -30.89
C GLY A 6 35.00 -31.06 -31.28
N PHE A 7 33.67 -31.23 -31.15
CA PHE A 7 32.62 -30.20 -31.32
C PHE A 7 32.90 -28.87 -30.57
N TRP A 8 33.82 -28.87 -29.60
CA TRP A 8 34.22 -27.74 -28.78
C TRP A 8 35.46 -26.98 -29.28
N ASN A 9 36.08 -27.38 -30.39
CA ASN A 9 37.21 -26.67 -30.98
C ASN A 9 36.72 -25.63 -32.00
N ALA A 10 36.47 -24.40 -31.53
CA ALA A 10 36.19 -23.26 -32.41
C ALA A 10 37.45 -22.88 -33.23
N PRO A 11 37.29 -22.42 -34.48
CA PRO A 11 38.42 -21.95 -35.30
C PRO A 11 39.11 -20.77 -34.60
N LYS A 12 40.44 -20.86 -34.46
CA LYS A 12 41.24 -19.78 -33.90
C LYS A 12 41.59 -18.76 -34.97
N VAL A 13 41.35 -17.49 -34.67
CA VAL A 13 41.76 -16.35 -35.51
C VAL A 13 43.25 -16.09 -35.27
N VAL A 14 44.05 -16.05 -36.33
CA VAL A 14 45.48 -15.73 -36.27
C VAL A 14 45.67 -14.30 -36.74
N TYR A 15 46.09 -13.42 -35.82
CA TYR A 15 46.43 -12.03 -36.13
C TYR A 15 47.90 -11.91 -36.57
N SER A 16 48.18 -11.06 -37.55
CA SER A 16 49.56 -10.75 -37.93
C SER A 16 50.27 -9.99 -36.80
N LYS A 17 51.61 -10.08 -36.74
CA LYS A 17 52.41 -9.36 -35.73
C LYS A 17 52.17 -7.85 -35.81
N GLN A 18 52.06 -7.30 -37.02
CA GLN A 18 51.78 -5.88 -37.26
C GLN A 18 50.37 -5.49 -36.79
N THR A 19 49.38 -6.35 -36.98
CA THR A 19 48.02 -6.12 -36.48
C THR A 19 47.97 -6.14 -34.95
N GLN A 20 48.73 -7.05 -34.33
CA GLN A 20 48.80 -7.16 -32.87
C GLN A 20 49.44 -5.92 -32.22
N THR A 21 50.49 -5.36 -32.84
CA THR A 21 51.13 -4.12 -32.35
C THR A 21 50.18 -2.94 -32.46
N LEU A 22 49.52 -2.77 -33.62
CA LEU A 22 48.54 -1.71 -33.84
C LEU A 22 47.39 -1.77 -32.82
N LEU A 23 46.80 -2.95 -32.61
CA LEU A 23 45.72 -3.11 -31.63
C LEU A 23 46.20 -2.81 -30.20
N SER A 24 47.46 -3.09 -29.88
CA SER A 24 48.04 -2.78 -28.58
C SER A 24 48.22 -1.28 -28.36
N GLU A 25 48.59 -0.53 -29.39
CA GLU A 25 48.68 0.94 -29.36
C GLU A 25 47.28 1.56 -29.25
N MET A 26 46.34 1.11 -30.07
CA MET A 26 44.94 1.56 -30.00
C MET A 26 44.31 1.31 -28.62
N MET A 27 44.61 0.18 -27.98
CA MET A 27 44.14 -0.11 -26.62
C MET A 27 44.73 0.83 -25.56
N LYS A 28 45.98 1.28 -25.72
CA LYS A 28 46.66 2.21 -24.80
C LYS A 28 46.17 3.64 -24.97
N GLU A 29 45.92 4.05 -26.21
CA GLU A 29 45.42 5.39 -26.54
C GLU A 29 43.91 5.54 -26.29
N SER A 30 43.19 4.42 -26.29
CA SER A 30 41.77 4.40 -25.92
C SER A 30 41.59 4.54 -24.41
N LYS A 31 40.51 5.20 -23.99
CA LYS A 31 40.12 5.40 -22.57
C LYS A 31 39.58 4.12 -21.91
N LEU A 32 40.17 2.96 -22.21
CA LEU A 32 39.81 1.67 -21.65
C LEU A 32 40.39 1.50 -20.25
N THR A 33 39.69 0.75 -19.40
CA THR A 33 40.21 0.39 -18.07
C THR A 33 41.30 -0.69 -18.20
N ASN A 34 42.21 -0.76 -17.22
CA ASN A 34 43.24 -1.82 -17.16
C ASN A 34 42.64 -3.23 -17.25
N PHE A 35 41.44 -3.42 -16.69
CA PHE A 35 40.71 -4.68 -16.79
C PHE A 35 40.28 -5.00 -18.23
N GLN A 36 39.71 -4.02 -18.93
CA GLN A 36 39.30 -4.17 -20.33
C GLN A 36 40.51 -4.45 -21.24
N GLN A 37 41.60 -3.71 -21.06
CA GLN A 37 42.85 -3.93 -21.81
C GLN A 37 43.39 -5.35 -21.59
N ARG A 38 43.44 -5.82 -20.33
CA ARG A 38 43.90 -7.17 -20.01
C ARG A 38 43.01 -8.24 -20.64
N HIS A 39 41.69 -8.05 -20.61
CA HIS A 39 40.73 -8.98 -21.21
C HIS A 39 40.93 -9.08 -22.74
N LEU A 40 41.03 -7.93 -23.42
CA LEU A 40 41.24 -7.87 -24.87
C LEU A 40 42.60 -8.45 -25.30
N GLN A 41 43.67 -8.18 -24.54
CA GLN A 41 44.98 -8.78 -24.79
C GLN A 41 44.98 -10.30 -24.59
N GLN A 42 44.21 -10.80 -23.63
CA GLN A 42 44.07 -12.23 -23.40
C GLN A 42 43.32 -12.91 -24.55
N THR A 43 42.25 -12.29 -25.08
CA THR A 43 41.53 -12.81 -26.26
C THR A 43 42.42 -12.82 -27.51
N LEU A 44 43.24 -11.79 -27.70
CA LEU A 44 44.20 -11.70 -28.80
C LEU A 44 45.27 -12.80 -28.75
N LYS A 45 45.83 -13.06 -27.56
CA LYS A 45 46.83 -14.14 -27.36
C LYS A 45 46.22 -15.54 -27.50
N GLY A 46 44.95 -15.70 -27.11
CA GLY A 46 44.22 -16.97 -27.18
C GLY A 46 43.77 -17.37 -28.59
N GLY A 47 43.89 -16.45 -29.57
CA GLY A 47 43.42 -16.65 -30.94
C GLY A 47 41.90 -16.65 -31.07
N GLY A 48 41.19 -15.91 -30.22
CA GLY A 48 39.73 -15.72 -30.32
C GLY A 48 39.36 -14.44 -31.08
N TYR A 49 38.10 -14.30 -31.43
CA TYR A 49 37.54 -13.03 -31.92
C TYR A 49 37.50 -11.97 -30.81
N LEU A 50 37.66 -10.69 -31.16
CA LEU A 50 37.49 -9.62 -30.17
C LEU A 50 36.02 -9.53 -29.71
N PRO A 51 35.75 -9.40 -28.40
CA PRO A 51 34.40 -9.25 -27.87
C PRO A 51 33.80 -7.89 -28.27
N THR A 52 32.52 -7.89 -28.63
CA THR A 52 31.77 -6.65 -28.95
C THR A 52 31.44 -5.82 -27.72
N GLN A 53 31.42 -6.44 -26.54
CA GLN A 53 31.17 -5.79 -25.25
C GLN A 53 32.11 -6.35 -24.18
N VAL A 54 32.71 -5.46 -23.40
CA VAL A 54 33.55 -5.82 -22.25
C VAL A 54 33.01 -5.10 -21.02
N ALA A 55 32.87 -5.82 -19.91
CA ALA A 55 32.42 -5.23 -18.64
C ALA A 55 33.39 -4.12 -18.18
N PRO A 56 32.88 -3.01 -17.61
CA PRO A 56 33.70 -1.84 -17.25
C PRO A 56 34.67 -2.13 -16.11
N THR A 57 34.22 -2.89 -15.11
CA THR A 57 35.00 -3.27 -13.93
C THR A 57 34.56 -4.69 -13.53
N SER A 58 35.48 -5.64 -13.46
CA SER A 58 35.27 -7.03 -12.98
C SER A 58 34.80 -8.08 -14.00
N SER A 59 35.28 -9.31 -13.75
CA SER A 59 34.88 -10.56 -14.41
C SER A 59 33.62 -11.19 -13.80
N LYS A 60 33.06 -10.60 -12.73
CA LYS A 60 31.75 -11.01 -12.22
C LYS A 60 30.70 -10.56 -13.22
N THR A 61 30.16 -11.52 -13.98
CA THR A 61 28.83 -11.37 -14.55
C THR A 61 27.88 -11.18 -13.37
N GLU A 62 27.55 -9.94 -13.02
CA GLU A 62 26.37 -9.68 -12.22
C GLU A 62 25.24 -10.44 -12.92
N ASN A 63 24.75 -11.49 -12.26
CA ASN A 63 23.62 -12.28 -12.72
C ASN A 63 22.53 -11.27 -13.04
N ARG A 64 22.37 -10.94 -14.33
CA ARG A 64 21.34 -10.02 -14.80
C ARG A 64 20.06 -10.69 -14.37
N LYS A 65 19.51 -10.28 -13.22
CA LYS A 65 18.35 -10.90 -12.61
C LYS A 65 17.36 -11.09 -13.73
N LEU A 66 17.11 -12.34 -14.11
CA LEU A 66 16.13 -12.66 -15.14
C LEU A 66 14.88 -11.94 -14.66
N LYS A 67 14.44 -10.92 -15.40
CA LYS A 67 13.26 -10.16 -15.02
C LYS A 67 12.17 -11.20 -14.82
N ASN A 68 11.60 -11.28 -13.62
CA ASN A 68 10.49 -12.17 -13.33
C ASN A 68 9.47 -11.98 -14.46
N LYS A 69 9.16 -13.06 -15.20
CA LYS A 69 8.22 -12.98 -16.31
C LYS A 69 6.92 -12.44 -15.73
N ALA A 70 6.46 -11.30 -16.25
CA ALA A 70 5.18 -10.76 -15.85
C ALA A 70 4.09 -11.83 -16.07
N PRO A 71 3.10 -11.93 -15.17
CA PRO A 71 2.00 -12.86 -15.37
C PRO A 71 1.33 -12.59 -16.72
N LEU A 72 0.95 -13.66 -17.41
CA LEU A 72 0.24 -13.55 -18.68
C LEU A 72 -1.06 -12.77 -18.47
N PRO A 73 -1.45 -11.89 -19.41
CA PRO A 73 -2.71 -11.16 -19.29
C PRO A 73 -3.90 -12.11 -19.24
N LYS A 74 -4.83 -11.85 -18.31
CA LYS A 74 -6.07 -12.62 -18.13
C LYS A 74 -7.02 -12.51 -19.34
N VAL A 75 -6.90 -11.42 -20.12
CA VAL A 75 -7.66 -11.20 -21.36
C VAL A 75 -6.78 -11.45 -22.57
N LEU A 76 -7.24 -12.37 -23.43
CA LEU A 76 -6.56 -12.70 -24.68
C LEU A 76 -6.72 -11.56 -25.70
N ASN A 77 -5.60 -11.10 -26.28
CA ASN A 77 -5.65 -10.17 -27.41
C ASN A 77 -5.83 -10.96 -28.72
N PRO A 78 -6.97 -10.83 -29.43
CA PRO A 78 -7.26 -11.58 -30.65
C PRO A 78 -6.31 -11.24 -31.81
N LYS A 79 -5.66 -10.06 -31.81
CA LYS A 79 -4.70 -9.66 -32.85
C LYS A 79 -3.38 -10.41 -32.82
N VAL A 80 -3.02 -10.98 -31.68
CA VAL A 80 -1.72 -11.67 -31.46
C VAL A 80 -1.91 -13.17 -31.26
N TYR A 81 -3.16 -13.65 -31.31
CA TYR A 81 -3.46 -15.04 -31.05
C TYR A 81 -3.22 -15.89 -32.30
N THR A 82 -2.11 -16.61 -32.32
CA THR A 82 -1.89 -17.72 -33.26
C THR A 82 -2.62 -18.93 -32.70
N GLY A 83 -3.71 -19.35 -33.34
CA GLY A 83 -4.62 -20.39 -32.83
C GLY A 83 -3.93 -21.68 -32.36
N GLY A 84 -4.63 -22.46 -31.52
CA GLY A 84 -4.18 -23.75 -30.99
C GLY A 84 -4.95 -24.17 -29.73
N VAL A 85 -4.95 -25.45 -29.40
CA VAL A 85 -5.53 -25.96 -28.13
C VAL A 85 -4.55 -25.70 -26.99
N ARG A 86 -5.01 -25.03 -25.94
CA ARG A 86 -4.17 -24.72 -24.77
C ARG A 86 -4.10 -25.91 -23.82
N THR A 87 -2.96 -26.07 -23.15
CA THR A 87 -2.83 -27.07 -22.09
C THR A 87 -3.60 -26.63 -20.84
N LYS A 88 -4.03 -27.61 -20.01
CA LYS A 88 -4.70 -27.36 -18.73
C LYS A 88 -3.90 -26.41 -17.83
N SER A 89 -2.58 -26.58 -17.75
CA SER A 89 -1.69 -25.72 -16.96
C SER A 89 -1.75 -24.25 -17.44
N THR A 90 -1.72 -24.04 -18.76
CA THR A 90 -1.84 -22.69 -19.34
C THR A 90 -3.19 -22.06 -19.00
N MET A 91 -4.29 -22.82 -19.06
CA MET A 91 -5.63 -22.33 -18.73
C MET A 91 -5.75 -21.94 -17.25
N GLN A 92 -5.19 -22.75 -16.35
CA GLN A 92 -5.14 -22.44 -14.92
C GLN A 92 -4.31 -21.18 -14.64
N ALA A 93 -3.13 -21.04 -15.26
CA ALA A 93 -2.27 -19.88 -15.08
C ALA A 93 -2.88 -18.56 -15.58
N MET A 94 -3.79 -18.61 -16.57
CA MET A 94 -4.54 -17.44 -17.03
C MET A 94 -5.79 -17.15 -16.18
N GLY A 95 -6.07 -17.94 -15.15
CA GLY A 95 -7.27 -17.77 -14.31
C GLY A 95 -8.56 -18.11 -15.04
N ALA A 96 -8.54 -19.02 -16.02
CA ALA A 96 -9.72 -19.35 -16.84
C ALA A 96 -10.86 -20.00 -16.04
N PHE A 97 -10.55 -20.64 -14.91
CA PHE A 97 -11.51 -21.31 -14.03
C PHE A 97 -11.90 -20.44 -12.82
N GLU A 98 -11.33 -19.24 -12.70
CA GLU A 98 -11.69 -18.31 -11.62
C GLU A 98 -13.02 -17.66 -11.95
N LYS A 99 -14.04 -17.91 -11.12
CA LYS A 99 -15.33 -17.24 -11.25
C LYS A 99 -15.13 -15.73 -11.02
N PRO A 100 -15.47 -14.85 -11.97
CA PRO A 100 -15.38 -13.42 -11.73
C PRO A 100 -16.35 -13.03 -10.62
N GLU A 101 -15.97 -12.04 -9.82
CA GLU A 101 -16.89 -11.41 -8.89
C GLU A 101 -18.08 -10.82 -9.66
N TYR A 102 -19.27 -10.88 -9.07
CA TYR A 102 -20.45 -10.33 -9.71
C TYR A 102 -20.28 -8.81 -9.87
N VAL A 103 -20.29 -8.33 -11.11
CA VAL A 103 -20.30 -6.90 -11.42
C VAL A 103 -21.64 -6.58 -12.09
N PRO A 104 -22.42 -5.63 -11.55
CA PRO A 104 -23.67 -5.22 -12.17
C PRO A 104 -23.42 -4.63 -13.58
N ALA A 105 -24.39 -4.76 -14.47
CA ALA A 105 -24.29 -4.22 -15.83
C ALA A 105 -24.03 -2.71 -15.79
N ARG A 106 -22.96 -2.26 -16.47
CA ARG A 106 -22.64 -0.83 -16.58
C ARG A 106 -23.75 -0.11 -17.34
N GLY A 107 -24.28 0.97 -16.77
CA GLY A 107 -25.35 1.78 -17.37
C GLY A 107 -26.78 1.42 -16.90
N ALA A 108 -26.95 0.35 -16.12
CA ALA A 108 -28.24 0.03 -15.49
C ALA A 108 -28.44 0.80 -14.16
N MET A 109 -28.16 2.10 -14.15
CA MET A 109 -28.51 2.93 -13.00
C MET A 109 -30.03 3.13 -13.03
N ARG A 110 -30.74 2.33 -12.22
CA ARG A 110 -32.17 2.56 -11.97
C ARG A 110 -32.37 4.02 -11.57
N SER A 111 -33.41 4.64 -12.13
CA SER A 111 -33.78 6.02 -11.80
C SER A 111 -33.97 6.15 -10.29
N ILE A 112 -33.76 7.34 -9.73
CA ILE A 112 -33.98 7.59 -8.29
C ILE A 112 -35.38 7.12 -7.88
N ARG A 113 -36.40 7.37 -8.72
CA ARG A 113 -37.78 6.90 -8.51
C ARG A 113 -37.92 5.39 -8.49
N GLU A 114 -37.17 4.70 -9.34
CA GLU A 114 -37.22 3.24 -9.43
C GLU A 114 -36.49 2.58 -8.27
N LYS A 115 -35.42 3.20 -7.78
CA LYS A 115 -34.75 2.80 -6.52
C LYS A 115 -35.69 2.95 -5.34
N GLU A 116 -36.37 4.09 -5.23
CA GLU A 116 -37.35 4.37 -4.17
C GLU A 116 -38.51 3.37 -4.20
N ARG A 117 -39.10 3.17 -5.39
CA ARG A 117 -40.14 2.15 -5.62
C ARG A 117 -39.71 0.76 -5.17
N LEU A 118 -38.52 0.32 -5.58
CA LEU A 118 -38.02 -1.01 -5.23
C LEU A 118 -37.72 -1.12 -3.73
N ALA A 119 -37.18 -0.06 -3.12
CA ALA A 119 -36.97 0.00 -1.67
C ALA A 119 -38.30 -0.13 -0.91
N ASN A 120 -39.34 0.58 -1.35
CA ASN A 120 -40.67 0.49 -0.75
C ASN A 120 -41.27 -0.91 -0.90
N ILE A 121 -41.16 -1.52 -2.09
CA ILE A 121 -41.63 -2.90 -2.31
C ILE A 121 -40.87 -3.89 -1.41
N MET A 122 -39.55 -3.76 -1.28
CA MET A 122 -38.76 -4.65 -0.42
C MET A 122 -39.10 -4.49 1.06
N ALA A 123 -39.38 -3.26 1.51
CA ALA A 123 -39.68 -2.96 2.91
C ALA A 123 -41.14 -3.28 3.29
N TYR A 124 -42.09 -2.92 2.43
CA TYR A 124 -43.53 -2.91 2.73
C TYR A 124 -44.35 -3.87 1.85
N GLY A 125 -43.76 -4.50 0.84
CA GLY A 125 -44.45 -5.36 -0.13
C GLY A 125 -45.22 -4.59 -1.22
N GLU A 126 -45.29 -3.26 -1.14
CA GLU A 126 -45.97 -2.38 -2.09
C GLU A 126 -45.16 -1.09 -2.37
N ASP A 127 -45.31 -0.51 -3.57
CA ASP A 127 -44.54 0.65 -4.05
C ASP A 127 -44.81 1.93 -3.26
N LYS A 128 -46.06 2.12 -2.86
CA LYS A 128 -46.46 3.23 -1.99
C LYS A 128 -46.94 2.58 -0.70
N PRO A 129 -46.17 2.67 0.41
CA PRO A 129 -46.73 2.26 1.69
C PRO A 129 -48.01 3.07 1.88
N LYS A 130 -49.11 2.42 2.24
CA LYS A 130 -50.29 3.12 2.77
C LYS A 130 -49.86 3.83 4.05
N VAL A 131 -49.31 5.04 3.93
CA VAL A 131 -49.11 5.94 5.07
C VAL A 131 -50.49 6.30 5.58
N SER A 132 -50.99 5.49 6.52
CA SER A 132 -52.04 5.94 7.43
C SER A 132 -51.49 7.19 8.12
N ALA A 133 -52.25 8.27 8.03
CA ALA A 133 -51.84 9.63 8.33
C ALA A 133 -51.07 9.80 9.66
N LYS A 134 -50.15 10.77 9.63
CA LYS A 134 -49.54 11.46 10.79
C LYS A 134 -48.77 10.54 11.75
N HIS A 135 -47.51 10.26 11.44
CA HIS A 135 -46.55 10.08 12.52
C HIS A 135 -46.44 11.43 13.24
N PRO A 136 -46.68 11.53 14.56
CA PRO A 136 -46.27 12.71 15.30
C PRO A 136 -44.76 12.90 15.07
N PRO A 137 -44.25 14.15 15.07
CA PRO A 137 -42.81 14.37 15.08
C PRO A 137 -42.22 13.48 16.16
N ILE A 138 -41.26 12.63 15.79
CA ILE A 138 -40.47 11.92 16.78
C ILE A 138 -39.73 13.04 17.51
N GLU A 139 -40.21 13.40 18.70
CA GLU A 139 -39.40 14.16 19.65
C GLU A 139 -38.20 13.26 19.91
N ILE A 140 -37.08 13.60 19.27
CA ILE A 140 -35.79 13.10 19.71
C ILE A 140 -35.66 13.71 21.10
N GLU A 141 -35.92 12.91 22.13
CA GLU A 141 -35.66 13.28 23.50
C GLU A 141 -34.19 13.72 23.54
N SER A 142 -33.97 15.05 23.62
CA SER A 142 -32.64 15.56 23.87
C SER A 142 -32.21 14.88 25.17
N PRO A 143 -31.10 14.13 25.19
CA PRO A 143 -30.66 13.48 26.41
C PRO A 143 -30.59 14.54 27.51
N ALA A 144 -31.03 14.14 28.71
CA ALA A 144 -31.05 15.03 29.86
C ALA A 144 -29.73 15.81 29.95
N PRO A 145 -29.74 17.10 30.35
CA PRO A 145 -28.53 17.90 30.45
C PRO A 145 -27.51 17.16 31.30
N ARG A 146 -26.45 16.62 30.68
CA ARG A 146 -25.38 15.92 31.39
C ARG A 146 -24.46 16.97 31.99
N ASP A 147 -23.88 16.64 33.15
CA ASP A 147 -22.83 17.48 33.69
C ASP A 147 -21.62 17.44 32.74
N ARG A 148 -21.06 18.60 32.41
CA ARG A 148 -19.87 18.71 31.56
C ARG A 148 -18.72 17.88 32.12
N PHE A 149 -18.62 17.74 33.44
CA PHE A 149 -17.62 16.90 34.07
C PHE A 149 -17.77 15.41 33.68
N ASP A 150 -18.99 14.90 33.65
CA ASP A 150 -19.29 13.50 33.28
C ASP A 150 -19.08 13.26 31.77
N GLU A 151 -19.38 14.26 30.95
CA GLU A 151 -19.08 14.21 29.51
C GLU A 151 -17.58 14.07 29.25
N LEU A 152 -16.75 14.89 29.91
CA LEU A 152 -15.30 14.84 29.77
C LEU A 152 -14.71 13.51 30.20
N GLN A 153 -15.25 12.90 31.26
CA GLN A 153 -14.86 11.57 31.70
C GLN A 153 -15.17 10.53 30.61
N SER A 154 -16.36 10.58 30.02
CA SER A 154 -16.76 9.69 28.93
C SER A 154 -15.86 9.87 27.69
N GLU A 155 -15.55 11.12 27.33
CA GLU A 155 -14.65 11.42 26.20
C GLU A 155 -13.24 10.84 26.44
N ILE A 156 -12.71 10.91 27.67
CA ILE A 156 -11.39 10.34 28.00
C ILE A 156 -11.42 8.81 27.84
N GLU A 157 -12.46 8.14 28.33
CA GLU A 157 -12.63 6.69 28.19
C GLU A 157 -12.74 6.27 26.72
N ASP A 158 -13.47 7.03 25.90
CA ASP A 158 -13.56 6.81 24.45
C ASP A 158 -12.19 6.96 23.77
N ARG A 159 -11.39 7.96 24.14
CA ARG A 159 -10.03 8.13 23.58
C ARG A 159 -9.09 7.00 23.99
N GLN A 160 -9.20 6.52 25.23
CA GLN A 160 -8.40 5.40 25.71
C GLN A 160 -8.78 4.09 25.01
N SER A 161 -10.07 3.83 24.84
CA SER A 161 -10.57 2.63 24.13
C SER A 161 -10.15 2.65 22.66
N PHE A 162 -10.29 3.79 21.97
CA PHE A 162 -9.80 3.96 20.61
C PHE A 162 -8.29 3.68 20.49
N LEU A 163 -7.47 4.20 21.41
CA LEU A 163 -6.03 3.95 21.36
C LEU A 163 -5.71 2.46 21.53
N LYS A 164 -6.41 1.77 22.44
CA LYS A 164 -6.27 0.33 22.65
C LYS A 164 -6.61 -0.47 21.39
N GLU A 165 -7.67 -0.09 20.67
CA GLU A 165 -8.03 -0.70 19.39
C GLU A 165 -6.95 -0.47 18.32
N MET A 166 -6.43 0.75 18.22
CA MET A 166 -5.36 1.07 17.26
C MET A 166 -4.05 0.35 17.58
N GLU A 167 -3.73 0.15 18.87
CA GLU A 167 -2.60 -0.66 19.30
C GLU A 167 -2.77 -2.14 18.95
N ALA A 168 -3.97 -2.70 19.15
CA ALA A 168 -4.28 -4.08 18.76
C ALA A 168 -4.13 -4.32 17.24
N ILE A 169 -4.40 -3.30 16.42
CA ILE A 169 -4.23 -3.33 14.95
C ILE A 169 -2.75 -3.04 14.54
N GLY A 170 -1.87 -2.70 15.48
CA GLY A 170 -0.46 -2.38 15.23
C GLY A 170 -0.22 -0.96 14.70
N LYS A 171 -1.19 -0.05 14.84
CA LYS A 171 -1.10 1.37 14.45
C LYS A 171 -0.87 2.32 15.63
N GLY A 172 -0.58 1.81 16.81
CA GLY A 172 -0.40 2.58 18.04
C GLY A 172 0.55 3.77 17.91
N ASP A 173 1.72 3.58 17.28
CA ASP A 173 2.76 4.60 17.14
C ASP A 173 2.26 5.89 16.44
N LYS A 174 1.26 5.78 15.56
CA LYS A 174 0.68 6.93 14.86
C LYS A 174 -0.23 7.77 15.76
N TYR A 175 -0.89 7.14 16.72
CA TYR A 175 -1.98 7.75 17.48
C TYR A 175 -1.62 8.06 18.92
N ARG A 176 -0.62 7.38 19.52
CA ARG A 176 -0.21 7.58 20.92
C ARG A 176 -0.03 9.04 21.30
N THR A 177 0.78 9.78 20.56
CA THR A 177 1.06 11.19 20.88
C THR A 177 -0.18 12.07 20.73
N ILE A 178 -0.97 11.85 19.68
CA ILE A 178 -2.19 12.63 19.40
C ILE A 178 -3.21 12.41 20.53
N ILE A 179 -3.51 11.14 20.83
CA ILE A 179 -4.46 10.78 21.89
C ILE A 179 -3.98 11.27 23.26
N ALA A 180 -2.69 11.17 23.57
CA ALA A 180 -2.15 11.68 24.83
C ALA A 180 -2.34 13.19 24.97
N THR A 181 -2.16 13.96 23.89
CA THR A 181 -2.40 15.41 23.91
C THR A 181 -3.87 15.76 24.10
N GLU A 182 -4.79 15.01 23.49
CA GLU A 182 -6.23 15.21 23.63
C GLU A 182 -6.70 14.88 25.05
N ILE A 183 -6.26 13.74 25.60
CA ILE A 183 -6.53 13.39 27.00
C ILE A 183 -6.03 14.49 27.95
N SER A 184 -4.83 15.02 27.69
CA SER A 184 -4.28 16.11 28.52
C SER A 184 -5.12 17.40 28.44
N GLN A 185 -5.72 17.70 27.29
CA GLN A 185 -6.62 18.85 27.14
C GLN A 185 -7.92 18.64 27.91
N LEU A 186 -8.52 17.44 27.82
CA LEU A 186 -9.74 17.08 28.54
C LEU A 186 -9.52 17.10 30.07
N VAL A 187 -8.41 16.54 30.55
CA VAL A 187 -8.03 16.58 31.97
C VAL A 187 -7.87 18.01 32.46
N ARG A 188 -7.21 18.88 31.67
CA ARG A 188 -7.09 20.29 32.04
C ARG A 188 -8.43 21.00 32.13
N GLU A 189 -9.38 20.67 31.25
CA GLU A 189 -10.74 21.21 31.32
C GLU A 189 -11.45 20.74 32.61
N MET A 190 -11.33 19.45 32.96
CA MET A 190 -11.86 18.93 34.21
C MET A 190 -11.27 19.63 35.44
N GLU A 191 -9.95 19.86 35.48
CA GLU A 191 -9.29 20.58 36.57
C GLU A 191 -9.81 22.03 36.73
N LEU A 192 -10.12 22.71 35.62
CA LEU A 192 -10.68 24.06 35.66
C LEU A 192 -12.10 24.07 36.21
N ILE A 193 -12.90 23.07 35.85
CA ILE A 193 -14.25 22.90 36.39
C ILE A 193 -14.17 22.63 37.90
N ASP A 194 -13.29 21.72 38.30
CA ASP A 194 -13.12 21.35 39.71
C ASP A 194 -12.69 22.55 40.56
N LYS A 195 -11.66 23.30 40.13
CA LYS A 195 -11.23 24.54 40.80
C LYS A 195 -12.35 25.56 40.97
N LYS A 196 -13.19 25.75 39.95
CA LYS A 196 -14.35 26.66 40.03
C LYS A 196 -15.37 26.16 41.05
N ARG A 197 -15.67 24.86 41.06
CA ARG A 197 -16.60 24.25 42.02
C ARG A 197 -16.09 24.36 43.45
N SER A 198 -14.81 24.06 43.68
CA SER A 198 -14.19 24.17 45.01
C SER A 198 -14.24 25.62 45.52
N ALA A 199 -13.94 26.60 44.66
CA ALA A 199 -14.02 28.02 45.04
C ALA A 199 -15.45 28.43 45.40
N GLN A 200 -16.45 28.02 44.61
CA GLN A 200 -17.86 28.28 44.91
C GLN A 200 -18.28 27.66 46.24
N LEU A 201 -17.90 26.41 46.50
CA LEU A 201 -18.19 25.73 47.77
C LEU A 201 -17.55 26.45 48.96
N GLN A 202 -16.29 26.89 48.85
CA GLN A 202 -15.63 27.67 49.89
C GLN A 202 -16.40 28.98 50.19
N THR A 203 -16.81 29.72 49.16
CA THR A 203 -17.58 30.96 49.37
C THR A 203 -18.93 30.72 50.04
N LEU A 204 -19.60 29.61 49.74
CA LEU A 204 -20.88 29.25 50.37
C LEU A 204 -20.68 28.89 51.86
N LEU A 205 -19.64 28.11 52.17
CA LEU A 205 -19.32 27.77 53.56
C LEU A 205 -19.02 29.01 54.41
N GLU A 206 -18.22 29.95 53.89
CA GLU A 206 -17.94 31.22 54.59
C GLU A 206 -19.21 32.05 54.82
N GLN A 207 -20.16 32.04 53.88
CA GLN A 207 -21.43 32.75 54.04
C GLN A 207 -22.31 32.10 55.11
N GLU A 208 -22.37 30.76 55.15
CA GLU A 208 -23.11 30.03 56.19
C GLU A 208 -22.49 30.24 57.57
N GLU A 209 -21.17 30.22 57.70
CA GLU A 209 -20.49 30.56 58.96
C GLU A 209 -20.79 31.99 59.43
N ARG A 210 -20.82 32.96 58.50
CA ARG A 210 -21.20 34.34 58.82
C ARG A 210 -22.65 34.47 59.26
N LYS A 211 -23.58 33.75 58.63
CA LYS A 211 -25.01 33.74 59.05
C LYS A 211 -25.17 33.11 60.43
N ASN A 212 -24.47 32.02 60.69
CA ASN A 212 -24.52 31.32 61.97
C ASN A 212 -23.89 32.13 63.12
N ASN A 213 -22.85 32.91 62.86
CA ASN A 213 -22.26 33.82 63.84
C ASN A 213 -23.05 35.13 64.06
N ALA A 214 -24.00 35.44 63.16
CA ALA A 214 -24.83 36.65 63.23
C ALA A 214 -26.26 36.37 63.77
N SER A 215 -26.62 35.11 64.03
CA SER A 215 -27.83 34.70 64.78
C SER A 215 -27.49 34.37 66.22
#